data_AF-A0A431J5R9-F1
#
_entry.id   AF-A0A431J5R9-F1
#
_cell.length_a   1.000
_cell.length_b   1.000
_cell.length_c   1.000
_cell.angle_alpha   90.00
_cell.angle_beta   90.00
_cell.angle_gamma   90.00
#
_symmetry.space_group_name_H-M   'P 1'
#
loop_
_entity.id
_entity.type
_entity.pdbx_description
1 polymer ?
#
loop_
_entity_poly.entity_id
_entity_poly.type
_entity_poly.pdbx_seq_one_letter_code
_entity_poly.pdbx_strand_id
1 'polypeptide(L)'
;MLELRPCCEHCATALPPETPEARICSFECTFCAACAEGLLANVCPNCGGGFERRPVRPARDWRGGNWLGGYPARTEPKVRPVDLDAHARLVAALNGLPPAQR
;
A
#
# COMPACT_ATOMS: atom_id res chain seq x y z
N MET A 1 3.35 -14.36 -4.45
CA MET A 1 3.90 -13.21 -5.20
C MET A 1 2.97 -12.03 -4.92
N LEU A 2 3.50 -10.82 -4.63
CA LEU A 2 2.67 -9.65 -4.27
C LEU A 2 1.49 -9.49 -5.24
N GLU A 3 0.29 -9.19 -4.75
CA GLU A 3 -0.88 -9.06 -5.63
C GLU A 3 -0.86 -7.78 -6.46
N LEU A 4 -0.09 -6.76 -6.05
CA LEU A 4 -0.01 -5.44 -6.71
C LEU A 4 -1.39 -4.81 -6.89
N ARG A 5 -2.04 -4.44 -5.78
CA ARG A 5 -3.40 -3.86 -5.80
C ARG A 5 -3.49 -2.66 -6.77
N PRO A 6 -4.52 -2.58 -7.62
CA PRO A 6 -4.54 -1.63 -8.73
C PRO A 6 -4.98 -0.22 -8.33
N CYS A 7 -5.33 0.02 -7.05
CA CYS A 7 -5.81 1.31 -6.58
C CYS A 7 -5.51 1.55 -5.10
N CYS A 8 -5.59 2.82 -4.68
CA CYS A 8 -5.58 3.21 -3.28
C CYS A 8 -6.84 2.71 -2.57
N GLU A 9 -6.68 2.08 -1.40
CA GLU A 9 -7.82 1.59 -0.62
C GLU A 9 -8.72 2.73 -0.10
N HIS A 10 -8.17 3.93 0.14
CA HIS A 10 -8.97 5.07 0.63
C HIS A 10 -9.66 5.87 -0.49
N CYS A 11 -8.88 6.43 -1.42
CA CYS A 11 -9.39 7.38 -2.41
C CYS A 11 -9.59 6.79 -3.82
N ALA A 12 -9.38 5.49 -3.99
CA ALA A 12 -9.50 4.78 -5.26
C ALA A 12 -8.59 5.28 -6.41
N THR A 13 -7.64 6.18 -6.16
CA THR A 13 -6.63 6.58 -7.16
C THR A 13 -5.96 5.35 -7.76
N ALA A 14 -5.85 5.29 -9.08
CA ALA A 14 -5.24 4.19 -9.80
C ALA A 14 -3.75 4.06 -9.42
N LEU A 15 -3.32 2.84 -9.13
CA LEU A 15 -1.96 2.48 -8.75
C LEU A 15 -1.48 1.32 -9.64
N PRO A 16 -1.22 1.56 -10.94
CA PRO A 16 -0.77 0.53 -11.87
C PRO A 16 0.58 -0.07 -11.41
N PRO A 17 0.92 -1.31 -11.82
CA PRO A 17 2.05 -2.05 -11.24
C PRO A 17 3.41 -1.34 -11.34
N GLU A 18 3.58 -0.46 -12.32
CA GLU A 18 4.78 0.36 -12.57
C GLU A 18 4.84 1.67 -11.78
N THR A 19 3.75 2.07 -11.12
CA THR A 19 3.68 3.38 -10.46
C THR A 19 4.67 3.52 -9.29
N PRO A 20 5.38 4.65 -9.17
CA PRO A 20 6.18 4.96 -7.99
C PRO A 20 5.33 5.39 -6.77
N GLU A 21 4.06 5.71 -6.98
CA GLU A 21 3.18 6.34 -5.99
C GLU A 21 2.50 5.34 -5.03
N ALA A 22 2.63 4.05 -5.29
CA ALA A 22 2.05 3.04 -4.43
C ALA A 22 2.88 2.86 -3.15
N ARG A 23 2.19 2.90 -2.01
CA ARG A 23 2.71 2.58 -0.69
C ARG A 23 2.03 1.30 -0.20
N ILE A 24 2.80 0.40 0.40
CA ILE A 24 2.34 -0.94 0.80
C ILE A 24 2.84 -1.27 2.21
N CYS A 25 2.02 -1.96 3.02
CA CYS A 25 2.47 -2.57 4.28
C CYS A 25 2.71 -4.08 4.11
N SER A 26 3.18 -4.76 5.16
CA SER A 26 3.44 -6.21 5.14
C SER A 26 2.20 -7.08 4.86
N PHE A 27 0.99 -6.56 5.09
CA PHE A 27 -0.29 -7.22 4.79
C PHE A 27 -0.87 -6.81 3.43
N GLU A 28 -0.05 -6.20 2.56
CA GLU A 28 -0.43 -5.71 1.23
C GLU A 28 -1.58 -4.69 1.20
N CYS A 29 -1.83 -4.00 2.33
CA CYS A 29 -2.72 -2.84 2.32
C CYS A 29 -2.07 -1.74 1.48
N THR A 30 -2.79 -1.26 0.46
CA THR A 30 -2.20 -0.38 -0.57
C THR A 30 -2.84 0.99 -0.57
N PHE A 31 -2.02 2.03 -0.44
CA PHE A 31 -2.45 3.44 -0.48
C PHE A 31 -1.55 4.23 -1.45
N CYS A 32 -2.05 5.34 -1.98
CA CYS A 32 -1.18 6.28 -2.70
C CYS A 32 -0.29 7.04 -1.71
N ALA A 33 0.83 7.60 -2.20
CA ALA A 33 1.76 8.39 -1.41
C ALA A 33 1.06 9.52 -0.62
N ALA A 34 0.16 10.25 -1.27
CA ALA A 34 -0.61 11.32 -0.64
C ALA A 34 -1.45 10.85 0.56
N CYS A 35 -2.14 9.70 0.45
CA CYS A 35 -2.88 9.15 1.59
C CYS A 35 -1.95 8.61 2.67
N ALA A 36 -0.92 7.85 2.29
CA ALA A 36 -0.01 7.23 3.25
C ALA A 36 0.77 8.26 4.10
N GLU A 37 1.26 9.33 3.47
CA GLU A 37 2.12 10.34 4.08
C GLU A 37 1.30 11.47 4.73
N GLY A 38 0.25 11.94 4.06
CA GLY A 38 -0.59 13.03 4.54
C GLY A 38 -1.69 12.55 5.50
N LEU A 39 -2.67 11.82 4.96
CA LEU A 39 -3.88 11.42 5.70
C LEU A 39 -3.60 10.41 6.81
N LEU A 40 -2.69 9.46 6.55
CA LEU A 40 -2.45 8.31 7.41
C LEU A 40 -1.20 8.45 8.28
N ALA A 41 -0.38 9.49 8.07
CA ALA A 41 0.82 9.79 8.84
C ALA A 41 1.77 8.58 9.03
N ASN A 42 1.94 7.77 7.98
CA ASN A 42 2.72 6.54 8.00
C ASN A 42 2.27 5.50 9.05
N VAL A 43 0.95 5.44 9.30
CA VAL A 43 0.28 4.43 10.11
C VAL A 43 -0.75 3.73 9.24
N CYS A 44 -0.63 2.42 9.09
CA CYS A 44 -1.62 1.63 8.37
C CYS A 44 -2.92 1.54 9.19
N PRO A 45 -4.07 1.96 8.66
CA PRO A 45 -5.35 1.94 9.38
C PRO A 45 -5.86 0.51 9.65
N ASN A 46 -5.30 -0.49 8.96
CA ASN A 46 -5.72 -1.88 9.08
C ASN A 46 -4.85 -2.69 10.06
N CYS A 47 -3.57 -2.35 10.23
CA CYS A 47 -2.64 -3.13 11.06
C CYS A 47 -1.75 -2.32 12.01
N GLY A 48 -1.78 -0.98 11.96
CA GLY A 48 -0.93 -0.11 12.79
C GLY A 48 0.53 0.01 12.33
N GLY A 49 1.00 -0.84 11.41
CA GLY A 49 2.37 -0.79 10.89
C GLY A 49 2.67 0.43 9.99
N GLY A 50 3.91 0.54 9.53
CA GLY A 50 4.31 1.56 8.56
C GLY A 50 4.03 1.18 7.10
N PHE A 51 4.34 2.11 6.20
CA PHE A 51 4.31 1.90 4.76
C PHE A 51 5.70 2.04 4.14
N GLU A 52 5.92 1.24 3.11
CA GLU A 52 7.09 1.34 2.23
C GLU A 52 6.65 1.58 0.79
N ARG A 53 7.57 2.06 -0.06
CA ARG A 53 7.30 2.12 -1.50
C ARG A 53 7.09 0.70 -2.04
N ARG A 54 5.97 0.49 -2.74
CA ARG A 54 5.66 -0.82 -3.34
C ARG A 54 6.71 -1.16 -4.40
N PRO A 55 7.36 -2.34 -4.31
CA PRO A 55 8.27 -2.78 -5.36
C PRO A 55 7.54 -2.93 -6.71
N VAL A 56 8.19 -2.46 -7.77
CA VAL A 56 7.69 -2.59 -9.15
C VAL A 56 8.04 -3.97 -9.68
N ARG A 57 7.04 -4.70 -10.21
CA ARG A 57 7.29 -5.95 -10.94
C ARG A 57 7.74 -5.61 -12.37
N PRO A 58 8.78 -6.29 -12.90
CA PRO A 58 9.24 -6.04 -14.26
C PRO A 58 8.16 -6.23 -15.32
N ALA A 59 8.13 -5.33 -16.31
CA ALA A 59 7.20 -5.38 -17.43
C ALA A 59 7.57 -6.40 -18.51
N ARG A 60 8.79 -6.94 -18.48
CA ARG A 60 9.28 -7.98 -19.41
C ARG A 60 10.10 -9.02 -18.65
N ASP A 61 10.23 -10.21 -19.23
CA ASP A 61 11.07 -11.25 -18.63
C ASP A 61 12.55 -10.91 -18.79
N TRP A 62 13.18 -10.53 -17.69
CA TRP A 62 14.63 -10.37 -17.64
C TRP A 62 15.33 -11.61 -17.08
N ARG A 63 14.62 -12.45 -16.32
CA ARG A 63 15.21 -13.57 -15.59
C ARG A 63 14.13 -14.56 -15.13
N GLY A 64 14.05 -15.69 -15.84
CA GLY A 64 13.38 -16.90 -15.36
C GLY A 64 11.87 -16.74 -15.12
N GLY A 65 11.16 -16.02 -15.98
CA GLY A 65 9.71 -15.89 -15.92
C GLY A 65 9.17 -14.92 -14.86
N ASN A 66 10.05 -14.21 -14.13
CA ASN A 66 9.67 -13.36 -13.01
C ASN A 66 9.27 -11.93 -13.45
N TRP A 67 8.15 -11.82 -14.16
CA TRP A 67 7.65 -10.55 -14.73
C TRP A 67 6.12 -10.52 -14.78
N LEU A 68 5.52 -9.41 -15.21
CA LEU A 68 4.06 -9.23 -15.23
C LEU A 68 3.31 -10.25 -16.10
N GLY A 69 3.88 -10.75 -17.20
CA GLY A 69 3.22 -11.77 -18.01
C GLY A 69 3.23 -13.16 -17.37
N GLY A 70 4.26 -13.49 -16.58
CA GLY A 70 4.30 -14.74 -15.81
C GLY A 70 3.54 -14.67 -14.48
N TYR A 71 3.53 -13.48 -13.87
CA TYR A 71 2.84 -13.20 -12.61
C TYR A 71 2.06 -11.89 -12.74
N PRO A 72 0.81 -11.93 -13.24
CA PRO A 72 0.03 -10.71 -13.46
C PRO A 72 -0.28 -9.97 -12.16
N ALA A 73 -0.44 -8.65 -12.29
CA ALA A 73 -0.98 -7.82 -11.22
C ALA A 73 -2.49 -8.04 -11.09
N ARG A 74 -3.04 -7.81 -9.91
CA ARG A 74 -4.49 -7.88 -9.69
C ARG A 74 -5.20 -6.77 -10.46
N THR A 75 -6.30 -7.14 -11.11
CA THR A 75 -7.15 -6.22 -11.90
C THR A 75 -8.35 -5.70 -11.12
N GLU A 76 -8.83 -6.46 -10.13
CA GLU A 76 -9.98 -6.04 -9.35
C GLU A 76 -9.55 -4.99 -8.32
N PRO A 77 -10.23 -3.84 -8.25
CA PRO A 77 -9.97 -2.85 -7.21
C PRO A 77 -10.30 -3.41 -5.83
N LYS A 78 -9.57 -2.93 -4.82
CA LYS A 78 -9.89 -3.13 -3.41
C LYS A 78 -10.03 -1.74 -2.83
N VAL A 79 -11.25 -1.26 -2.69
CA VAL A 79 -11.54 0.04 -2.07
C VAL A 79 -12.15 -0.24 -0.71
N ARG A 80 -11.51 0.27 0.32
CA ARG A 80 -11.91 0.18 1.72
C ARG A 80 -11.62 1.54 2.36
N PRO A 81 -12.53 2.52 2.19
CA PRO A 81 -12.33 3.86 2.72
C PRO A 81 -12.09 3.81 4.22
N VAL A 82 -11.03 4.49 4.64
CA VAL A 82 -10.60 4.58 6.03
C VAL A 82 -11.61 5.36 6.86
N ASP A 83 -12.00 4.80 8.01
CA ASP A 83 -12.65 5.55 9.09
C ASP A 83 -11.61 6.46 9.76
N LEU A 84 -11.70 7.76 9.50
CA LEU A 84 -10.70 8.73 9.95
C LEU A 84 -10.72 8.96 11.46
N ASP A 85 -11.88 8.84 12.10
CA ASP A 85 -11.99 9.01 13.55
C ASP A 85 -11.37 7.81 14.27
N ALA A 86 -11.62 6.59 13.77
CA ALA A 86 -10.96 5.39 14.28
C ALA A 86 -9.45 5.44 14.04
N HIS A 87 -9.02 5.89 12.86
CA HIS A 87 -7.60 6.03 12.53
C HIS A 87 -6.91 7.06 13.42
N ALA A 88 -7.53 8.21 13.67
CA ALA A 88 -6.98 9.24 14.56
C ALA A 88 -6.77 8.71 15.99
N ARG A 89 -7.72 7.89 16.51
CA ARG A 89 -7.56 7.23 17.82
C ARG A 89 -6.38 6.25 17.83
N LEU A 90 -6.19 5.48 16.75
CA LEU A 90 -5.05 4.57 16.62
C LEU A 90 -3.72 5.33 16.59
N VAL A 91 -3.63 6.40 15.78
CA VAL A 91 -2.43 7.24 15.70
C VAL A 91 -2.09 7.84 17.06
N ALA A 92 -3.08 8.35 17.79
CA ALA A 92 -2.90 8.88 19.13
C ALA A 92 -2.40 7.79 20.12
N ALA A 93 -2.96 6.59 20.05
CA ALA A 93 -2.55 5.47 20.92
C ALA A 93 -1.11 5.01 20.66
N LEU A 94 -0.64 5.08 19.41
CA LEU A 94 0.76 4.77 19.06
C LEU A 94 1.73 5.85 19.56
N ASN A 95 1.27 7.06 19.82
CA ASN A 95 2.05 8.12 20.48
C ASN A 95 3.48 8.31 19.90
N GLY A 96 3.59 8.32 18.56
CA GLY A 96 4.86 8.53 17.87
C GLY A 96 5.79 7.31 17.81
N LEU A 97 5.36 6.11 18.21
CA LEU A 97 6.17 4.89 18.08
C LEU A 97 6.58 4.69 16.60
N PRO A 98 7.88 4.54 16.28
CA PRO A 98 8.33 4.40 14.90
C PRO A 98 7.91 3.05 14.31
N PRO A 99 7.75 2.92 12.97
CA PRO A 99 7.33 1.66 12.33
C PRO A 99 8.12 0.42 12.76
N ALA A 100 9.43 0.55 12.99
CA ALA A 100 10.30 -0.56 13.38
C ALA A 100 10.02 -1.09 14.81
N GLN A 101 9.20 -0.41 15.59
CA GLN A 101 8.82 -0.76 16.96
C GLN A 101 7.31 -1.02 17.11
N ARG A 102 6.56 -1.05 15.99
CA ARG A 102 5.11 -1.28 15.93
C ARG A 102 4.76 -2.67 15.43
#